data_AF-A0A4Y2U6Z1-F1
#
_entry.id   AF-A0A4Y2U6Z1-F1
#
_cell.length_a   1.000
_cell.length_b   1.000
_cell.length_c   1.000
_cell.angle_alpha   90.00
_cell.angle_beta   90.00
_cell.angle_gamma   90.00
#
_symmetry.space_group_name_H-M   'P 1'
#
loop_
_entity.id
_entity.type
_entity.pdbx_description
1 polymer ?
#
loop_
_entity_poly.entity_id
_entity_poly.type
_entity_poly.pdbx_seq_one_letter_code
_entity_poly.pdbx_strand_id
1 'polypeptide(L)'
;MTAEETEQRRSEDTLRTIARQNNMTAEETEKWRSDDQLRAIAIRNNESFEVRNQRQASDRLRTLNSRATESNEQRERRSHCNALGNQSRI
;
A
#
# COMPACT_ATOMS: atom_id res chain seq x y z
N MET A 1 23.25 -19.18 -15.82
CA MET A 1 22.27 -18.43 -15.03
C MET A 1 21.13 -19.36 -14.70
N THR A 2 21.16 -19.95 -13.51
CA THR A 2 20.15 -20.87 -12.98
C THR A 2 19.07 -20.12 -12.20
N ALA A 3 17.94 -20.78 -11.93
CA ALA A 3 16.88 -20.21 -11.09
C ALA A 3 17.40 -19.83 -9.68
N GLU A 4 18.27 -20.67 -9.09
CA GLU A 4 18.92 -20.38 -7.82
C GLU A 4 19.82 -19.14 -7.87
N GLU A 5 20.63 -18.98 -8.93
CA GLU A 5 21.44 -17.78 -9.10
C GLU A 5 20.58 -16.51 -9.24
N THR A 6 19.41 -16.60 -9.90
CA THR A 6 18.50 -15.44 -10.01
C THR A 6 17.80 -15.08 -8.71
N GLU A 7 17.40 -16.08 -7.91
CA GLU A 7 16.77 -15.86 -6.62
C GLU A 7 17.79 -15.36 -5.59
N GLN A 8 19.01 -15.89 -5.60
CA GLN A 8 20.10 -15.40 -4.75
C GLN A 8 20.42 -13.94 -5.04
N ARG A 9 20.50 -13.53 -6.32
CA ARG A 9 20.70 -12.13 -6.69
C ARG A 9 19.56 -11.22 -6.25
N ARG A 10 18.30 -11.66 -6.42
CA ARG A 10 17.12 -10.91 -5.93
C ARG A 10 17.13 -10.75 -4.41
N SER A 11 17.54 -11.79 -3.68
CA SER A 11 17.66 -11.76 -2.23
C SER A 11 18.71 -10.74 -1.79
N GLU A 12 19.89 -10.76 -2.43
CA GLU A 12 20.96 -9.80 -2.15
C GLU A 12 20.54 -8.35 -2.43
N ASP A 13 19.87 -8.10 -3.57
CA ASP A 13 19.37 -6.77 -3.92
C ASP A 13 18.32 -6.26 -2.91
N THR A 14 17.48 -7.15 -2.41
CA THR A 14 16.49 -6.85 -1.37
C THR A 14 17.18 -6.45 -0.06
N LEU A 15 18.16 -7.25 0.39
CA LEU A 15 18.94 -6.96 1.60
C LEU A 15 19.69 -5.63 1.50
N ARG A 16 20.27 -5.34 0.35
CA ARG A 16 20.95 -4.05 0.08
C ARG A 16 19.98 -2.87 0.16
N THR A 17 18.75 -3.05 -0.33
CA THR A 17 17.70 -2.02 -0.27
C THR A 17 17.26 -1.76 1.17
N ILE A 18 17.03 -2.82 1.95
CA ILE A 18 16.66 -2.71 3.38
C ILE A 18 17.78 -2.05 4.18
N ALA A 19 19.04 -2.45 3.96
CA ALA A 19 20.18 -1.84 4.65
C ALA A 19 20.30 -0.34 4.36
N ARG A 20 20.04 0.09 3.11
CA ARG A 20 19.98 1.52 2.77
C ARG A 20 18.83 2.23 3.48
N GLN A 21 17.64 1.63 3.50
CA GLN A 21 16.49 2.20 4.19
C GLN A 21 16.72 2.37 5.69
N ASN A 22 17.33 1.39 6.35
CA ASN A 22 17.62 1.44 7.79
C ASN A 22 18.63 2.54 8.17
N ASN A 23 19.45 2.99 7.23
CA ASN A 23 20.44 4.05 7.46
C ASN A 23 19.93 5.45 7.07
N MET A 24 18.70 5.59 6.56
CA MET A 24 18.12 6.89 6.23
C MET A 24 17.68 7.65 7.47
N THR A 25 17.81 8.97 7.41
CA THR A 25 17.23 9.87 8.40
C THR A 25 15.70 9.97 8.25
N ALA A 26 15.04 10.49 9.28
CA ALA A 26 13.60 10.75 9.23
C ALA A 26 13.23 11.74 8.10
N GLU A 27 14.04 12.78 7.88
CA GLU A 27 13.79 13.77 6.84
C GLU A 27 13.93 13.18 5.43
N GLU A 28 14.96 12.36 5.19
CA GLU A 28 15.13 11.66 3.92
C GLU A 28 13.99 10.66 3.66
N THR A 29 13.52 9.98 4.71
CA THR A 29 12.39 9.05 4.62
C THR A 29 11.09 9.78 4.23
N GLU A 30 10.82 10.93 4.84
CA GLU A 30 9.64 11.74 4.53
C GLU A 30 9.70 12.35 3.13
N LYS A 31 10.89 12.81 2.69
CA LYS A 31 11.11 13.26 1.32
C LYS A 31 10.86 12.14 0.32
N TRP A 32 11.41 10.95 0.56
CA TRP A 32 11.21 9.80 -0.31
C TRP A 32 9.73 9.39 -0.38
N ARG A 33 9.02 9.38 0.75
CA ARG A 33 7.57 9.14 0.79
C ARG A 33 6.77 10.18 0.03
N SER A 34 7.14 11.46 0.15
CA SER A 34 6.50 12.56 -0.57
C SER A 34 6.69 12.42 -2.08
N ASP A 35 7.91 12.13 -2.53
CA ASP A 35 8.23 11.90 -3.94
C ASP A 35 7.45 10.70 -4.50
N ASP A 36 7.38 9.59 -3.76
CA ASP A 36 6.61 8.41 -4.15
C ASP A 36 5.10 8.69 -4.21
N GLN A 37 4.58 9.49 -3.29
CA GLN A 37 3.19 9.94 -3.31
C GLN A 37 2.88 10.76 -4.57
N LEU A 38 3.77 11.69 -4.94
CA LEU A 38 3.62 12.50 -6.16
C LEU A 38 3.67 11.63 -7.42
N ARG A 39 4.57 10.65 -7.48
CA ARG A 39 4.62 9.68 -8.59
C ARG A 39 3.32 8.89 -8.69
N ALA A 40 2.80 8.40 -7.57
CA ALA A 40 1.55 7.65 -7.55
C ALA A 40 0.36 8.49 -8.03
N ILE A 41 0.32 9.78 -7.66
CA ILE A 41 -0.70 10.72 -8.15
C ILE A 41 -0.56 10.95 -9.66
N ALA A 42 0.66 11.19 -10.15
CA ALA A 42 0.90 11.39 -11.59
C ALA A 42 0.46 10.18 -12.42
N ILE A 43 0.75 8.95 -11.95
CA ILE A 43 0.30 7.71 -12.59
C ILE A 43 -1.23 7.63 -12.59
N ARG A 44 -1.89 7.89 -11.45
CA ARG A 44 -3.35 7.83 -11.34
C ARG A 44 -4.05 8.88 -12.20
N ASN A 45 -3.47 10.07 -12.33
CA ASN A 45 -4.07 11.13 -13.14
C ASN A 45 -3.98 10.83 -14.63
N ASN A 46 -2.96 10.07 -15.06
CA ASN A 46 -2.74 9.72 -16.46
C ASN A 46 -3.31 8.33 -16.82
N GLU A 47 -3.95 7.62 -15.88
CA GLU A 47 -4.53 6.31 -16.16
C GLU A 47 -5.81 6.42 -17.01
N SER A 48 -6.02 5.47 -17.93
CA SER A 48 -7.24 5.46 -18.74
C SER A 48 -8.47 5.13 -17.88
N PHE A 49 -9.65 5.51 -18.37
CA PHE A 49 -10.91 5.21 -17.68
C PHE A 49 -11.09 3.71 -17.40
N GLU A 50 -10.76 2.85 -18.36
CA GLU A 50 -10.86 1.39 -18.22
C GLU A 50 -9.91 0.87 -17.13
N VAL A 51 -8.67 1.35 -17.11
CA VAL A 51 -7.68 0.97 -16.09
C VAL A 51 -8.13 1.43 -14.70
N ARG A 52 -8.65 2.66 -14.58
CA ARG A 52 -9.20 3.18 -13.33
C ARG A 52 -10.36 2.34 -12.82
N ASN A 53 -11.30 1.98 -13.71
CA ASN A 53 -12.47 1.17 -13.38
C ASN A 53 -12.07 -0.22 -12.90
N GLN A 54 -11.15 -0.89 -13.63
CA GLN A 54 -10.61 -2.19 -13.24
C GLN A 54 -9.89 -2.15 -11.89
N ARG A 55 -9.06 -1.12 -11.66
CA ARG A 55 -8.38 -0.90 -10.38
C ARG A 55 -9.38 -0.73 -9.24
N GLN A 56 -10.41 0.09 -9.44
CA GLN A 56 -11.46 0.31 -8.44
C GLN A 56 -12.25 -0.97 -8.14
N ALA A 57 -12.59 -1.76 -9.16
CA ALA A 57 -13.24 -3.05 -8.99
C ALA A 57 -12.35 -4.02 -8.18
N SER A 58 -11.05 -4.07 -8.50
CA SER A 58 -10.06 -4.89 -7.80
C SER A 58 -9.91 -4.48 -6.34
N ASP A 59 -9.86 -3.18 -6.05
CA ASP A 59 -9.77 -2.65 -4.67
C ASP A 59 -11.03 -2.95 -3.85
N ARG A 60 -12.22 -2.91 -4.48
CA ARG A 60 -13.47 -3.33 -3.85
C ARG A 60 -13.44 -4.82 -3.50
N LEU A 61 -13.00 -5.69 -4.42
CA LEU A 61 -12.87 -7.12 -4.17
C LEU A 61 -11.88 -7.43 -3.06
N ARG A 62 -10.71 -6.76 -3.07
CA ARG A 62 -9.70 -6.88 -2.00
C ARG A 62 -10.28 -6.50 -0.64
N THR A 63 -11.07 -5.43 -0.59
CA THR A 63 -11.76 -4.99 0.64
C THR A 63 -12.76 -6.06 1.10
N LEU A 64 -13.58 -6.58 0.19
CA LEU A 64 -14.55 -7.64 0.53
C LEU A 64 -13.88 -8.91 1.05
N ASN A 65 -12.79 -9.35 0.40
CA ASN A 65 -12.03 -10.51 0.84
C ASN A 65 -11.43 -10.30 2.23
N SER A 66 -10.89 -9.11 2.51
CA SER A 66 -10.36 -8.77 3.83
C SER A 66 -11.46 -8.76 4.89
N ARG A 67 -12.68 -8.31 4.54
CA ARG A 67 -13.84 -8.33 5.43
C ARG A 67 -14.39 -9.73 5.66
N ALA A 68 -14.28 -10.62 4.67
CA ALA A 68 -14.74 -12.01 4.79
C ALA A 68 -13.90 -12.79 5.81
N THR A 69 -12.60 -12.45 5.94
CA THR A 69 -11.67 -13.09 6.87
C THR A 69 -11.36 -12.24 8.11
N GLU A 70 -12.06 -11.12 8.31
CA GLU A 70 -11.79 -10.24 9.45
C GLU A 70 -12.22 -10.86 10.79
N SER A 71 -11.41 -10.62 11.82
CA SER A 71 -11.75 -11.00 13.19
C SER A 71 -12.88 -10.13 13.75
N ASN A 72 -13.60 -10.65 14.74
CA ASN A 72 -14.66 -9.90 15.41
C ASN A 72 -14.14 -8.61 16.07
N GLU A 73 -12.94 -8.66 16.67
CA GLU A 73 -12.29 -7.47 17.26
C GLU A 73 -11.99 -6.40 16.20
N GLN A 74 -11.52 -6.81 15.02
CA GLN A 74 -11.26 -5.89 13.90
C GLN A 74 -12.56 -5.27 13.38
N ARG A 75 -13.63 -6.07 13.29
CA ARG A 75 -14.97 -5.62 12.90
C ARG A 75 -15.52 -4.59 13.89
N GLU A 76 -15.41 -4.84 15.18
CA GLU A 76 -15.85 -3.93 16.24
C GLU A 76 -15.08 -2.62 16.21
N ARG A 77 -13.74 -2.67 16.14
CA ARG A 77 -12.89 -1.48 15.98
C ARG A 77 -13.30 -0.65 14.75
N ARG A 78 -13.54 -1.30 13.61
CA ARG A 78 -14.02 -0.60 12.40
C ARG A 78 -15.38 0.03 12.62
N SER A 79 -16.32 -0.69 13.24
CA SER A 79 -17.68 -0.19 13.53
C SER A 79 -17.62 1.07 14.41
N HIS A 80 -16.78 1.03 15.44
CA HIS A 80 -16.54 2.16 16.34
C HIS A 80 -15.93 3.35 15.59
N CYS A 81 -14.90 3.14 14.77
CA CYS A 81 -14.31 4.22 13.96
C CYS A 81 -15.30 4.84 12.97
N ASN A 82 -16.16 4.03 12.34
CA ASN A 82 -17.20 4.53 11.44
C ASN A 82 -18.23 5.40 12.19
N ALA A 83 -18.62 4.99 13.40
CA ALA A 83 -19.56 5.76 14.23
C ALA A 83 -18.97 7.12 14.62
N LEU A 84 -17.70 7.18 15.05
CA LEU A 84 -17.01 8.43 15.37
C LEU A 84 -16.86 9.37 14.16
N GLY A 85 -16.50 8.80 13.00
CA GLY A 85 -16.37 9.57 11.76
C GLY A 85 -17.69 10.16 11.27
N ASN A 86 -18.81 9.46 11.49
CA ASN A 86 -20.14 9.96 11.16
C ASN A 86 -20.64 11.01 12.15
N GLN A 87 -20.30 10.89 13.44
CA GLN A 87 -20.59 11.92 14.45
C GLN A 87 -19.84 13.23 14.17
N SER A 88 -18.60 13.17 13.67
CA SER A 88 -17.79 14.35 13.34
C SER A 88 -18.20 15.07 12.04
N ARG A 89 -19.25 14.58 11.36
CA ARG A 89 -19.75 15.11 10.08
C ARG A 89 -21.08 15.87 10.21
N ILE A 90 -21.70 15.82 11.39
CA ILE A 90 -22.89 16.58 11.79
C ILE A 90 -22.43 17.87 12.45
#